data_AF-A0A4U6ULH9-F1
#
_entry.id   AF-A0A4U6ULH9-F1
#
_cell.length_a   1.000
_cell.length_b   1.000
_cell.length_c   1.000
_cell.angle_alpha   90.00
_cell.angle_beta   90.00
_cell.angle_gamma   90.00
#
_symmetry.space_group_name_H-M   'P 1'
#
loop_
_entity.id
_entity.type
_entity.pdbx_description
1 polymer ?
#
loop_
_entity_poly.entity_id
_entity_poly.type
_entity_poly.pdbx_seq_one_letter_code
_entity_poly.pdbx_strand_id
1 'polypeptide(L)'
;MKPDRRTEILGSITAQDRKADDNGSGFVFLKGKVYGVGEVYLGRVSAPNSRVIFADTYLSKTVNPAGKVMLAEFNCTGPGSDAAKRVLWSRRFTMNAVQYLTVDFINGKEWLPAFYY
;
A
#
# COMPACT_ATOMS: atom_id res chain seq x y z
N MET A 1 -6.93 -5.50 22.79
CA MET A 1 -6.94 -6.90 22.30
C MET A 1 -5.56 -7.21 21.75
N LYS A 2 -4.85 -8.18 22.33
CA LYS A 2 -3.60 -8.70 21.74
C LYS A 2 -3.98 -9.49 20.48
N PRO A 3 -3.21 -9.41 19.38
CA PRO A 3 -3.45 -10.25 18.22
C PRO A 3 -3.39 -11.73 18.65
N ASP A 4 -4.30 -12.54 18.13
CA ASP A 4 -4.34 -13.96 18.44
C ASP A 4 -3.12 -14.64 17.80
N ARG A 5 -2.07 -14.83 18.60
CA ARG A 5 -0.79 -15.42 18.18
C ARG A 5 -0.90 -16.89 17.74
N ARG A 6 -2.09 -17.50 17.77
CA ARG A 6 -2.32 -18.89 17.32
C ARG A 6 -2.40 -19.03 15.80
N THR A 7 -2.63 -17.94 15.06
CA THR A 7 -2.73 -17.99 13.60
C THR A 7 -1.52 -17.29 12.99
N GLU A 8 -0.66 -18.05 12.33
CA GLU A 8 0.46 -17.48 11.59
C GLU A 8 -0.06 -16.66 10.40
N ILE A 9 0.52 -15.49 10.16
CA ILE A 9 0.14 -14.65 9.02
C ILE A 9 0.78 -15.25 7.77
N LEU A 10 -0.02 -15.93 6.98
CA LEU A 10 0.45 -16.63 5.76
C LEU A 10 0.39 -15.76 4.51
N GLY A 11 -0.24 -14.57 4.58
CA GLY A 11 -0.59 -13.76 3.41
C GLY A 11 0.04 -12.37 3.37
N SER A 12 0.28 -11.89 2.15
CA SER A 12 0.67 -10.51 1.84
C SER A 12 -0.12 -10.06 0.63
N ILE A 13 -0.73 -8.88 0.70
CA ILE A 13 -1.54 -8.35 -0.42
C ILE A 13 -0.65 -7.97 -1.61
N THR A 14 0.54 -7.44 -1.33
CA THR A 14 1.47 -6.98 -2.36
C THR A 14 2.85 -7.63 -2.23
N ALA A 15 3.50 -7.86 -3.36
CA ALA A 15 4.87 -8.33 -3.46
C ALA A 15 5.52 -7.66 -4.67
N GLN A 16 5.85 -6.38 -4.51
CA GLN A 16 6.44 -5.57 -5.57
C GLN A 16 7.96 -5.81 -5.58
N ASP A 17 8.57 -5.98 -6.76
CA ASP A 17 10.00 -6.34 -6.92
C ASP A 17 10.79 -5.22 -7.65
N ARG A 18 10.56 -3.95 -7.27
CA ARG A 18 11.33 -2.82 -7.84
C ARG A 18 12.76 -2.84 -7.31
N LYS A 19 13.71 -3.12 -8.21
CA LYS A 19 15.15 -3.17 -7.90
C LYS A 19 15.85 -1.82 -8.14
N ALA A 20 15.48 -1.11 -9.22
CA ALA A 20 16.04 0.20 -9.55
C ALA A 20 15.25 1.35 -8.91
N ASP A 21 15.91 2.46 -8.58
CA ASP A 21 15.22 3.65 -8.06
C ASP A 21 14.69 4.55 -9.18
N ASP A 22 13.93 3.97 -10.11
CA ASP A 22 13.29 4.71 -11.20
C ASP A 22 11.92 5.28 -10.81
N ASN A 23 11.57 6.46 -11.31
CA ASN A 23 10.32 7.11 -10.90
C ASN A 23 9.05 6.43 -11.44
N GLY A 24 9.16 5.53 -12.41
CA GLY A 24 8.03 5.04 -13.21
C GLY A 24 7.32 3.78 -12.72
N SER A 25 7.87 3.02 -11.76
CA SER A 25 7.31 1.72 -11.39
C SER A 25 6.81 1.64 -9.94
N GLY A 26 5.71 0.91 -9.73
CA GLY A 26 5.11 0.71 -8.41
C GLY A 26 3.64 0.33 -8.47
N PHE A 27 3.07 0.00 -7.32
CA PHE A 27 1.62 -0.21 -7.18
C PHE A 27 0.98 0.94 -6.42
N VAL A 28 -0.13 1.45 -6.95
CA VAL A 28 -0.93 2.50 -6.32
C VAL A 28 -2.38 2.02 -6.20
N PHE A 29 -2.87 1.95 -4.96
CA PHE A 29 -4.27 1.66 -4.64
C PHE A 29 -4.93 2.96 -4.17
N LEU A 30 -5.88 3.46 -4.95
CA LEU A 30 -6.54 4.75 -4.72
C LEU A 30 -8.04 4.54 -4.51
N LYS A 31 -8.61 5.17 -3.46
CA LYS A 31 -10.05 5.16 -3.15
C LYS A 31 -10.67 3.75 -3.01
N GLY A 32 -9.87 2.79 -2.54
CA GLY A 32 -10.25 1.38 -2.43
C GLY A 32 -10.67 0.95 -1.01
N LYS A 33 -10.93 -0.35 -0.86
CA LYS A 33 -11.15 -1.00 0.45
C LYS A 33 -10.39 -2.31 0.53
N VAL A 34 -9.64 -2.50 1.61
CA VAL A 34 -8.94 -3.75 1.96
C VAL A 34 -9.65 -4.39 3.16
N TYR A 35 -10.34 -5.49 2.90
CA TYR A 35 -11.12 -6.22 3.90
C TYR A 35 -11.02 -7.74 3.69
N GLY A 36 -11.28 -8.50 4.75
CA GLY A 36 -11.22 -9.95 4.71
C GLY A 36 -11.31 -10.56 6.10
N VAL A 37 -11.12 -11.87 6.20
CA VAL A 37 -11.10 -12.63 7.45
C VAL A 37 -9.67 -13.08 7.75
N GLY A 38 -9.27 -13.05 9.02
CA GLY A 38 -7.91 -13.44 9.47
C GLY A 38 -6.98 -12.24 9.66
N GLU A 39 -5.67 -12.48 9.55
CA GLU A 39 -4.63 -11.45 9.60
C GLU A 39 -3.78 -11.51 8.32
N VAL A 40 -3.47 -10.35 7.73
CA VAL A 40 -2.70 -10.22 6.49
C VAL A 40 -1.76 -9.02 6.53
N TYR A 41 -0.59 -9.13 5.89
CA TYR A 41 0.27 -7.97 5.67
C TYR A 41 -0.14 -7.18 4.42
N LEU A 42 0.00 -5.85 4.46
CA LEU A 42 -0.17 -5.03 3.25
C LEU A 42 0.83 -5.40 2.14
N GLY A 43 2.00 -5.91 2.52
CA GLY A 43 2.87 -6.58 1.59
C GLY A 43 4.14 -7.14 2.22
N ARG A 44 5.02 -7.61 1.33
CA ARG A 44 6.37 -8.10 1.63
C ARG A 44 7.41 -7.43 0.73
N VAL A 45 8.59 -7.14 1.28
CA VAL A 45 9.74 -6.67 0.51
C VAL A 45 10.27 -7.84 -0.32
N SER A 46 10.17 -7.73 -1.64
CA SER A 46 10.93 -8.59 -2.55
C SER A 46 12.23 -7.90 -3.00
N ALA A 47 12.25 -6.55 -3.05
CA ALA A 47 13.44 -5.76 -3.38
C ALA A 47 13.59 -4.48 -2.52
N PRO A 48 14.82 -3.97 -2.30
CA PRO A 48 15.10 -2.84 -1.40
C PRO A 48 14.37 -1.53 -1.78
N ASN A 49 14.02 -1.36 -3.05
CA ASN A 49 13.38 -0.16 -3.58
C ASN A 49 11.88 -0.36 -3.87
N SER A 50 11.26 -1.44 -3.36
CA SER A 50 9.86 -1.76 -3.64
C SER A 50 8.92 -0.61 -3.30
N ARG A 51 8.01 -0.23 -4.21
CA ARG A 51 7.09 0.91 -4.01
C ARG A 51 5.64 0.48 -4.06
N VAL A 52 4.94 0.65 -2.94
CA VAL A 52 3.50 0.40 -2.82
C VAL A 52 2.84 1.56 -2.08
N ILE A 53 1.81 2.14 -2.67
CA ILE A 53 1.09 3.30 -2.15
C ILE A 53 -0.38 2.92 -1.96
N PHE A 54 -0.90 3.14 -0.76
CA PHE A 54 -2.32 3.08 -0.46
C PHE A 54 -2.79 4.50 -0.14
N ALA A 55 -3.75 5.02 -0.89
CA ALA A 55 -4.27 6.37 -0.73
C ALA A 55 -5.80 6.38 -0.70
N ASP A 56 -6.38 7.19 0.20
CA ASP A 56 -7.83 7.28 0.42
C ASP A 56 -8.51 5.90 0.57
N THR A 57 -7.78 4.94 1.14
CA THR A 57 -8.18 3.53 1.17
C THR A 57 -8.61 3.12 2.57
N TYR A 58 -9.72 2.38 2.67
CA TYR A 58 -10.16 1.81 3.93
C TYR A 58 -9.39 0.52 4.24
N LEU A 59 -8.75 0.44 5.40
CA LEU A 59 -8.03 -0.73 5.90
C LEU A 59 -8.76 -1.32 7.11
N SER A 60 -9.33 -2.51 6.92
CA SER A 60 -9.99 -3.25 8.00
C SER A 60 -9.00 -3.81 9.04
N LYS A 61 -9.52 -4.30 10.17
CA LYS A 61 -8.73 -4.86 11.29
C LYS A 61 -7.87 -6.07 10.88
N THR A 62 -8.22 -6.71 9.77
CA THR A 62 -7.49 -7.82 9.14
C THR A 62 -6.07 -7.41 8.73
N VAL A 63 -5.83 -6.12 8.49
CA VAL A 63 -4.50 -5.61 8.15
C VAL A 63 -3.62 -5.58 9.40
N ASN A 64 -2.64 -6.49 9.44
CA ASN A 64 -1.67 -6.54 10.51
C ASN A 64 -0.61 -5.44 10.31
N PRO A 65 -0.25 -4.69 11.36
CA PRO A 65 0.73 -3.61 11.27
C PRO A 65 2.19 -4.04 11.08
N ALA A 66 2.54 -5.31 11.31
CA ALA A 66 3.92 -5.80 11.24
C ALA A 66 4.42 -6.12 9.81
N GLY A 67 3.87 -5.46 8.79
CA GLY A 67 4.26 -5.67 7.39
C GLY A 67 5.65 -5.15 7.08
N LYS A 68 6.38 -5.88 6.23
CA LYS A 68 7.68 -5.46 5.73
C LYS A 68 7.52 -4.84 4.34
N VAL A 69 7.17 -3.55 4.18
CA VAL A 69 7.20 -2.84 2.88
C VAL A 69 7.55 -1.36 3.05
N MET A 70 8.26 -0.77 2.09
CA MET A 70 8.35 0.69 1.94
C MET A 70 6.99 1.18 1.43
N LEU A 71 6.10 1.39 2.40
CA LEU A 71 4.68 1.57 2.17
C LEU A 71 4.29 3.00 2.49
N ALA A 72 3.73 3.69 1.50
CA ALA A 72 3.13 5.00 1.68
C ALA A 72 1.63 4.84 1.95
N GLU A 73 1.18 5.16 3.15
CA GLU A 73 -0.25 5.32 3.47
C GLU A 73 -0.59 6.81 3.44
N PHE A 74 -1.56 7.20 2.61
CA PHE A 74 -2.05 8.57 2.54
C PHE A 74 -3.56 8.61 2.80
N ASN A 75 -3.98 9.30 3.86
CA ASN A 75 -5.40 9.45 4.21
C ASN A 75 -6.16 8.10 4.31
N CYS A 76 -5.50 7.03 4.74
CA CYS A 76 -6.12 5.72 4.93
C CYS A 76 -6.97 5.70 6.22
N THR A 77 -8.15 5.09 6.14
CA THR A 77 -9.11 5.04 7.25
C THR A 77 -9.36 3.61 7.73
N GLY A 78 -9.95 3.45 8.90
CA GLY A 78 -10.36 2.15 9.44
C GLY A 78 -9.45 1.58 10.54
N PRO A 79 -9.87 0.50 11.21
CA PRO A 79 -9.17 -0.02 12.37
C PRO A 79 -7.79 -0.63 12.06
N GLY A 80 -7.50 -0.94 10.79
CA GLY A 80 -6.20 -1.42 10.32
C GLY A 80 -5.25 -0.33 9.81
N SER A 81 -5.68 0.94 9.72
CA SER A 81 -4.86 2.05 9.20
C SER A 81 -4.00 2.75 10.26
N ASP A 82 -3.95 2.22 11.48
CA ASP A 82 -3.14 2.79 12.55
C ASP A 82 -1.64 2.68 12.23
N ALA A 83 -1.12 3.76 11.66
CA ALA A 83 0.26 3.87 11.25
C ALA A 83 1.24 4.00 12.42
N ALA A 84 0.79 4.18 13.67
CA ALA A 84 1.68 4.23 14.84
C ALA A 84 2.17 2.83 15.23
N LYS A 85 1.43 1.79 14.85
CA LYS A 85 1.80 0.39 15.10
C LYS A 85 2.71 -0.20 14.02
N ARG A 86 2.93 0.52 12.91
CA ARG A 86 3.72 0.06 11.76
C ARG A 86 5.21 0.03 12.10
N VAL A 87 5.96 -0.79 11.35
CA VAL A 87 7.42 -0.88 11.48
C VAL A 87 8.09 0.45 11.11
N LEU A 88 9.15 0.83 11.84
CA LEU A 88 9.84 2.13 11.75
C LEU A 88 10.30 2.53 10.35
N TRP A 89 10.61 1.56 9.50
CA TRP A 89 11.12 1.78 8.15
C TRP A 89 10.02 1.85 7.08
N SER A 90 8.75 1.60 7.45
CA SER A 90 7.61 1.95 6.60
C SER A 90 7.57 3.49 6.49
N ARG A 91 8.01 4.01 5.35
CA ARG A 91 8.13 5.45 5.15
C ARG A 91 6.74 6.05 4.95
N ARG A 92 6.28 6.85 5.91
CA ARG A 92 5.17 7.78 5.66
C ARG A 92 5.63 8.79 4.60
N PHE A 93 4.97 8.79 3.45
CA PHE A 93 5.20 9.81 2.42
C PHE A 93 4.38 11.05 2.81
N THR A 94 5.04 12.08 3.34
CA THR A 94 4.31 13.26 3.83
C THR A 94 4.19 14.39 2.81
N MET A 95 4.91 14.39 1.67
CA MET A 95 4.85 15.56 0.76
C MET A 95 4.80 15.31 -0.76
N ASN A 96 5.22 14.15 -1.29
CA ASN A 96 5.23 13.92 -2.75
C ASN A 96 4.40 12.71 -3.21
N ALA A 97 3.41 12.27 -2.44
CA ALA A 97 2.52 11.18 -2.88
C ALA A 97 1.59 11.61 -4.02
N VAL A 98 1.19 12.89 -4.04
CA VAL A 98 0.17 13.45 -4.95
C VAL A 98 0.47 13.16 -6.42
N GLN A 99 1.74 13.22 -6.83
CA GLN A 99 2.16 12.93 -8.21
C GLN A 99 1.87 11.48 -8.64
N TYR A 100 1.77 10.55 -7.69
CA TYR A 100 1.47 9.15 -7.94
C TYR A 100 -0.04 8.85 -7.85
N LEU A 101 -0.84 9.79 -7.35
CA LEU A 101 -2.29 9.60 -7.14
C LEU A 101 -3.12 10.05 -8.34
N THR A 102 -2.48 10.54 -9.41
CA THR A 102 -3.16 10.88 -10.66
C THR A 102 -2.95 9.79 -11.71
N VAL A 103 -3.82 9.77 -12.72
CA VAL A 103 -3.69 8.88 -13.88
C VAL A 103 -2.41 9.12 -14.67
N ASP A 104 -1.71 10.23 -14.44
CA ASP A 104 -0.43 10.53 -15.07
C ASP A 104 0.65 9.50 -14.69
N PHE A 105 0.53 8.86 -13.51
CA PHE A 105 1.47 7.81 -13.08
C PHE A 105 1.56 6.63 -14.07
N ILE A 106 0.47 6.35 -14.78
CA ILE A 106 0.38 5.26 -15.76
C ILE A 106 0.26 5.78 -17.20
N ASN A 107 0.60 7.04 -17.45
CA ASN A 107 0.36 7.71 -18.74
C ASN A 107 -1.12 7.59 -19.20
N GLY A 108 -2.07 7.55 -18.26
CA GLY A 108 -3.45 7.16 -18.53
C GLY A 108 -4.18 8.07 -19.53
N LYS A 109 -3.78 9.34 -19.64
CA LYS A 109 -4.32 10.27 -20.64
C LYS A 109 -4.05 9.84 -22.08
N GLU A 110 -3.04 8.99 -22.32
CA GLU A 110 -2.67 8.53 -23.66
C GLU A 110 -3.48 7.32 -24.13
N TRP A 111 -4.08 6.55 -23.20
CA TRP A 111 -4.65 5.23 -23.52
C TRP A 111 -5.95 4.85 -22.80
N LEU A 112 -6.36 5.55 -21.74
CA LEU A 112 -7.60 5.23 -21.05
C LEU A 112 -8.82 5.75 -21.85
N PRO A 113 -9.86 4.92 -22.07
CA PRO A 113 -11.11 5.30 -22.73
C PRO A 113 -11.76 6.58 -22.23
N ALA A 114 -11.68 6.85 -20.92
CA ALA A 114 -12.27 8.03 -20.29
C ALA A 114 -11.63 9.37 -20.71
N PHE A 115 -10.48 9.33 -21.39
CA PHE A 115 -9.75 10.51 -21.87
C PHE A 115 -9.72 10.60 -23.41
N TYR A 116 -10.30 9.63 -24.11
CA TYR A 116 -10.63 9.78 -25.53
C TYR A 116 -12.00 10.44 -25.64
N TYR A 117 -12.03 11.64 -26.22
CA TYR A 117 -13.23 12.31 -26.74
C TYR A 117 -13.04 12.53 -28.23
#